data_AF-Q1AHA5-F1
#
_entry.id   AF-Q1AHA5-F1
#
_cell.length_a   1.000
_cell.length_b   1.000
_cell.length_c   1.000
_cell.angle_alpha   90.00
_cell.angle_beta   90.00
_cell.angle_gamma   90.00
#
_symmetry.space_group_name_H-M   'P 1'
#
loop_
_entity.id
_entity.type
_entity.pdbx_description
1 polymer ?
#
loop_
_entity_poly.entity_id
_entity_poly.type
_entity_poly.pdbx_seq_one_letter_code
_entity_poly.pdbx_strand_id
1 'polypeptide(L)'
;MKIRSTALVKGFRQSTPYVNAHRGKTMVLMLGGEAVADKNFGNIINDIALMHSLGIKVVIVYGARPQINQLLEKTDLTTPYHRNIRITDEAALSVVMQAAGQLQLAITARLSMSLNNTPMAGTQLNVVSGNFVIAQPLGVDDGVD
;
A
#
# COMPACT_ATOMS: atom_id res chain seq x y z
N MET A 1 -11.18 38.63 20.24
CA MET A 1 -12.31 37.67 20.37
C MET A 1 -12.10 36.55 19.34
N LYS A 2 -11.74 35.32 19.76
CA LYS A 2 -11.56 34.18 18.84
C LYS A 2 -12.91 33.80 18.25
N ILE A 3 -13.10 33.99 16.95
CA ILE A 3 -14.31 33.57 16.23
C ILE A 3 -14.40 32.04 16.33
N ARG A 4 -15.41 31.54 17.04
CA ARG A 4 -15.68 30.09 17.14
C ARG A 4 -16.30 29.63 15.82
N SER A 5 -15.49 28.99 14.97
CA SER A 5 -15.96 28.36 13.73
C SER A 5 -16.56 26.99 14.03
N THR A 6 -17.78 26.73 13.57
CA THR A 6 -18.47 25.43 13.67
C THR A 6 -18.20 24.52 12.47
N ALA A 7 -17.37 24.95 11.50
CA ALA A 7 -17.13 24.24 10.26
C ALA A 7 -16.57 22.82 10.49
N LEU A 8 -15.62 22.66 11.42
CA LEU A 8 -15.05 21.35 11.77
C LEU A 8 -16.10 20.40 12.37
N VAL A 9 -16.93 20.91 13.29
CA VAL A 9 -18.02 20.14 13.90
C VAL A 9 -19.05 19.72 12.86
N LYS A 10 -19.39 20.62 11.93
CA LYS A 10 -20.32 20.34 10.83
C LYS A 10 -19.76 19.27 9.88
N GLY A 11 -18.49 19.38 9.49
CA GLY A 11 -17.81 18.39 8.64
C GLY A 11 -17.76 17.01 9.30
N PHE A 12 -17.45 16.94 10.59
CA PHE A 12 -17.43 15.67 11.33
C PHE A 12 -18.82 15.02 11.44
N ARG A 13 -19.88 15.82 11.64
CA ARG A 13 -21.26 15.29 11.60
C ARG A 13 -21.64 14.76 10.23
N GLN A 14 -21.18 15.42 9.16
CA GLN A 14 -21.40 14.97 7.78
C GLN A 14 -20.64 13.69 7.42
N SER A 15 -19.49 13.41 8.06
CA SER A 15 -18.75 12.16 7.84
C SER A 15 -19.30 10.98 8.63
N THR A 16 -20.06 11.22 9.69
CA THR A 16 -20.61 10.18 10.59
C THR A 16 -21.40 9.08 9.87
N PRO A 17 -22.27 9.36 8.88
CA PRO A 17 -22.97 8.31 8.12
C PRO A 17 -22.01 7.37 7.39
N TYR A 18 -20.93 7.90 6.80
CA TYR A 18 -19.92 7.09 6.10
C TYR A 18 -19.14 6.19 7.06
N VAL A 19 -18.76 6.72 8.23
CA VAL A 19 -18.10 5.92 9.27
C VAL A 19 -18.99 4.75 9.68
N ASN A 20 -20.28 4.99 9.93
CA ASN A 20 -21.22 3.93 10.31
C ASN A 20 -21.45 2.93 9.18
N ALA A 21 -21.49 3.36 7.92
CA ALA A 21 -21.67 2.49 6.77
C ALA A 21 -20.49 1.53 6.54
N HIS A 22 -19.26 1.97 6.85
CA HIS A 22 -18.04 1.20 6.58
C HIS A 22 -17.44 0.53 7.83
N ARG A 23 -17.89 0.88 9.04
CA ARG A 23 -17.44 0.22 10.26
C ARG A 23 -17.69 -1.30 10.19
N GLY A 24 -16.68 -2.08 10.54
CA GLY A 24 -16.70 -3.55 10.51
C GLY A 24 -16.59 -4.15 9.10
N LYS A 25 -16.62 -3.35 8.04
CA LYS A 25 -16.44 -3.82 6.66
C LYS A 25 -14.96 -3.97 6.34
N THR A 26 -14.68 -4.84 5.36
CA THR A 26 -13.34 -5.01 4.80
C THR A 26 -13.17 -4.10 3.59
N MET A 27 -12.06 -3.36 3.55
CA MET A 27 -11.67 -2.55 2.41
C MET A 27 -10.31 -3.01 1.89
N VAL A 28 -10.25 -3.32 0.59
CA VAL A 28 -9.01 -3.68 -0.09
C VAL A 28 -8.48 -2.42 -0.77
N LEU A 29 -7.27 -2.00 -0.39
CA LEU A 29 -6.59 -0.82 -0.91
C LEU A 29 -5.43 -1.25 -1.79
N MET A 30 -5.49 -0.93 -3.08
CA MET A 30 -4.37 -1.13 -4.00
C MET A 30 -3.52 0.14 -4.04
N LEU A 31 -2.25 0.01 -3.67
CA LEU A 31 -1.26 1.08 -3.69
C LEU A 31 -0.28 0.83 -4.85
N GLY A 32 -0.26 1.73 -5.83
CA GLY A 32 0.78 1.69 -6.88
C GLY A 32 2.17 1.84 -6.28
N GLY A 33 3.20 1.30 -6.94
CA GLY A 33 4.58 1.46 -6.47
C GLY A 33 5.02 2.92 -6.49
N GLU A 34 4.42 3.72 -7.36
CA GLU A 34 4.55 5.17 -7.47
C GLU A 34 4.03 5.86 -6.20
N ALA A 35 2.88 5.42 -5.68
CA ALA A 35 2.30 5.97 -4.45
C ALA A 35 3.20 5.71 -3.23
N VAL A 36 3.90 4.58 -3.21
CA VAL A 36 4.86 4.25 -2.13
C VAL A 36 6.15 5.06 -2.23
N ALA A 37 6.57 5.42 -3.45
CA ALA A 37 7.74 6.26 -3.69
C ALA A 37 7.46 7.76 -3.47
N ASP A 38 6.20 8.18 -3.48
CA ASP A 38 5.80 9.57 -3.35
C ASP A 38 6.05 10.12 -1.93
N LYS A 39 6.39 11.40 -1.83
CA LYS A 39 6.62 12.10 -0.55
C LYS A 39 5.35 12.14 0.31
N ASN A 40 4.18 12.07 -0.30
CA ASN A 40 2.86 12.05 0.34
C ASN A 40 2.50 10.68 0.94
N PHE A 41 3.33 9.65 0.76
CA PHE A 41 3.04 8.31 1.28
C PHE A 41 2.77 8.30 2.79
N GLY A 42 3.44 9.15 3.56
CA GLY A 42 3.19 9.28 5.00
C GLY A 42 1.76 9.71 5.34
N ASN A 43 1.14 10.56 4.53
CA ASN A 43 -0.26 10.96 4.73
C ASN A 43 -1.22 9.82 4.40
N ILE A 44 -0.94 9.04 3.35
CA ILE A 44 -1.71 7.83 3.01
C ILE A 44 -1.70 6.84 4.17
N ILE A 45 -0.54 6.64 4.81
CA ILE A 45 -0.42 5.75 5.98
C ILE A 45 -1.24 6.27 7.16
N ASN A 46 -1.26 7.59 7.40
CA ASN A 46 -2.09 8.18 8.45
C ASN A 46 -3.59 8.01 8.17
N ASP A 47 -4.02 8.11 6.91
CA ASP A 47 -5.41 7.88 6.51
C ASP A 47 -5.81 6.42 6.71
N ILE A 48 -4.93 5.48 6.36
CA ILE A 48 -5.13 4.04 6.60
C ILE A 48 -5.25 3.76 8.11
N ALA A 49 -4.38 4.37 8.92
CA ALA A 49 -4.44 4.25 10.38
C ALA A 49 -5.75 4.77 10.95
N LEU A 50 -6.24 5.90 10.44
CA LEU A 50 -7.54 6.47 10.81
C LEU A 50 -8.70 5.55 10.41
N MET A 51 -8.67 4.99 9.20
CA MET A 51 -9.70 4.03 8.76
C MET A 51 -9.76 2.82 9.70
N HIS A 52 -8.60 2.27 10.06
CA HIS A 52 -8.51 1.16 11.00
C HIS A 52 -9.07 1.54 12.38
N SER A 53 -8.74 2.72 12.91
CA SER A 53 -9.24 3.18 14.22
C SER A 53 -10.74 3.43 14.24
N LEU A 54 -11.34 3.75 13.10
CA LEU A 54 -12.79 3.88 12.93
C LEU A 54 -13.51 2.52 12.86
N GLY A 55 -12.75 1.42 12.81
CA GLY A 55 -13.24 0.03 12.82
C GLY A 55 -13.33 -0.60 11.44
N ILE A 56 -12.69 -0.02 10.41
CA ILE A 56 -12.62 -0.62 9.07
C ILE A 56 -11.49 -1.64 9.05
N LYS A 57 -11.75 -2.84 8.52
CA LYS A 57 -10.71 -3.87 8.33
C LYS A 57 -10.00 -3.59 7.02
N VAL A 58 -8.71 -3.27 7.07
CA VAL A 58 -7.95 -2.87 5.87
C VAL A 58 -7.09 -4.02 5.38
N VAL A 59 -7.17 -4.32 4.09
CA VAL A 59 -6.22 -5.20 3.37
C VAL A 59 -5.47 -4.32 2.37
N ILE A 60 -4.14 -4.31 2.46
CA ILE A 60 -3.29 -3.53 1.56
C ILE A 60 -2.69 -4.48 0.52
N VAL A 61 -2.89 -4.16 -0.74
CA VAL A 61 -2.20 -4.75 -1.88
C VAL A 61 -1.31 -3.65 -2.46
N TYR A 62 -0.07 -3.96 -2.80
CA TYR A 62 0.83 -2.96 -3.35
C TYR A 62 1.54 -3.44 -4.61
N GLY A 63 1.77 -2.52 -5.53
CA GLY A 63 2.64 -2.73 -6.69
C GLY A 63 4.08 -2.33 -6.38
N ALA A 64 5.02 -2.81 -7.19
CA ALA A 64 6.45 -2.51 -7.04
C ALA A 64 7.15 -2.15 -8.35
N ARG A 65 6.41 -1.76 -9.41
CA ARG A 65 6.97 -1.56 -10.75
C ARG A 65 8.15 -0.57 -10.77
N PRO A 66 8.06 0.64 -10.15
CA PRO A 66 9.18 1.57 -10.11
C PRO A 66 10.40 1.00 -9.36
N GLN A 67 10.16 0.32 -8.24
CA GLN A 67 11.22 -0.26 -7.42
C GLN A 67 11.94 -1.41 -8.14
N ILE A 68 11.18 -2.24 -8.85
CA ILE A 68 11.71 -3.32 -9.70
C ILE A 68 12.57 -2.72 -10.82
N ASN A 69 12.07 -1.72 -11.56
CA ASN A 69 12.83 -1.07 -12.63
C ASN A 69 14.17 -0.51 -12.11
N GLN A 70 14.13 0.20 -10.98
CA GLN A 70 15.33 0.78 -10.39
C GLN A 70 16.39 -0.26 -10.00
N LEU A 71 15.97 -1.46 -9.55
CA LEU A 71 16.89 -2.54 -9.21
C LEU A 71 17.41 -3.29 -10.44
N LEU A 72 16.57 -3.48 -11.46
CA LEU A 72 16.97 -4.05 -12.74
C LEU A 72 18.03 -3.19 -13.43
N GLU A 73 17.83 -1.87 -13.47
CA GLU A 73 18.81 -0.91 -14.00
C GLU A 73 20.16 -0.99 -13.28
N LYS A 74 20.17 -1.23 -11.96
CA LYS A 74 21.42 -1.37 -11.17
C LYS A 74 22.13 -2.69 -11.39
N THR A 75 21.46 -3.69 -11.95
CA THR A 75 21.98 -5.04 -12.16
C THR A 75 22.23 -5.32 -13.65
N ASP A 76 22.11 -4.29 -14.49
CA ASP A 76 22.23 -4.38 -15.95
C ASP A 76 21.31 -5.44 -16.59
N LEU A 77 20.17 -5.73 -15.93
CA LEU A 77 19.15 -6.64 -16.42
C LEU A 77 18.05 -5.85 -17.15
N THR A 78 17.63 -6.36 -18.30
CA THR A 78 16.51 -5.79 -19.06
C THR A 78 15.39 -6.81 -19.17
N THR A 79 14.17 -6.38 -18.87
CA THR A 79 12.98 -7.25 -18.98
C THR A 79 11.90 -6.54 -19.79
N PRO A 80 11.51 -7.11 -20.96
CA PRO A 80 10.46 -6.54 -21.78
C PRO A 80 9.08 -6.67 -21.13
N TYR A 81 8.14 -5.89 -21.64
CA TYR A 81 6.72 -6.02 -21.31
C TYR A 81 5.95 -6.54 -22.51
N HIS A 82 5.06 -7.49 -22.26
CA HIS A 82 4.04 -7.95 -23.20
C HIS A 82 2.66 -7.67 -22.60
N ARG A 83 1.81 -6.91 -23.32
CA ARG A 83 0.45 -6.56 -22.86
C ARG A 83 0.38 -6.01 -21.42
N ASN A 84 1.31 -5.13 -21.08
CA ASN A 84 1.48 -4.54 -19.73
C ASN A 84 1.90 -5.54 -18.62
N ILE A 85 2.22 -6.79 -18.96
CA ILE A 85 2.78 -7.80 -18.07
C ILE A 85 4.30 -7.86 -18.32
N ARG A 86 5.09 -7.89 -17.24
CA ARG A 86 6.55 -8.00 -17.37
C ARG A 86 6.91 -9.45 -17.64
N ILE A 87 7.66 -9.69 -18.71
CA ILE A 87 8.31 -10.98 -18.95
C ILE A 87 9.46 -11.10 -17.94
N THR A 88 9.39 -12.12 -17.09
CA THR A 88 10.26 -12.23 -15.91
C THR A 88 10.97 -13.58 -15.94
N ASP A 89 12.24 -13.57 -16.33
CA ASP A 89 13.10 -14.75 -16.27
C ASP A 89 13.60 -15.01 -14.82
N GLU A 90 14.37 -16.07 -14.63
CA GLU A 90 14.86 -16.50 -13.31
C GLU A 90 15.76 -15.45 -12.65
N ALA A 91 16.61 -14.76 -13.43
CA ALA A 91 17.48 -13.71 -12.94
C ALA A 91 16.68 -12.48 -12.48
N ALA A 92 15.72 -12.03 -13.29
CA ALA A 92 14.85 -10.93 -12.96
C ALA A 92 13.89 -11.26 -11.81
N LEU A 93 13.44 -12.52 -11.68
CA LEU A 93 12.58 -12.95 -10.58
C LEU A 93 13.25 -12.71 -9.23
N SER A 94 14.54 -13.02 -9.12
CA SER A 94 15.33 -12.76 -7.91
C SER A 94 15.34 -11.27 -7.54
N VAL A 95 15.48 -10.39 -8.54
CA VAL A 95 15.43 -8.93 -8.37
C VAL A 95 14.02 -8.45 -7.98
N VAL A 96 12.99 -9.02 -8.59
CA VAL A 96 11.59 -8.73 -8.27
C VAL A 96 11.26 -9.10 -6.82
N MET A 97 11.70 -10.28 -6.36
CA MET A 97 11.54 -10.72 -4.98
C MET A 97 12.24 -9.78 -4.00
N GLN A 98 13.45 -9.33 -4.32
CA GLN A 98 14.19 -8.37 -3.51
C GLN A 98 13.43 -7.04 -3.40
N ALA A 99 12.96 -6.49 -4.52
CA ALA A 99 12.18 -5.24 -4.54
C ALA A 99 10.91 -5.36 -3.71
N ALA A 100 10.15 -6.44 -3.90
CA ALA A 100 8.91 -6.70 -3.17
C ALA A 100 9.14 -6.87 -1.66
N GLY A 101 10.20 -7.57 -1.27
CA GLY A 101 10.57 -7.76 0.15
C GLY A 101 11.00 -6.46 0.82
N GLN A 102 11.83 -5.65 0.16
CA GLN A 102 12.20 -4.32 0.67
C GLN A 102 10.97 -3.43 0.87
N LEU A 103 10.04 -3.45 -0.09
CA LEU A 103 8.82 -2.66 -0.04
C LEU A 103 7.87 -3.14 1.07
N GLN A 104 7.68 -4.45 1.22
CA GLN A 104 6.92 -5.06 2.31
C GLN A 104 7.41 -4.56 3.67
N LEU A 105 8.73 -4.62 3.91
CA LEU A 105 9.35 -4.18 5.16
C LEU A 105 9.19 -2.67 5.37
N ALA A 106 9.39 -1.86 4.33
CA ALA A 106 9.23 -0.42 4.41
C ALA A 106 7.79 -0.01 4.75
N ILE A 107 6.80 -0.59 4.07
CA ILE A 107 5.37 -0.33 4.33
C ILE A 107 5.01 -0.76 5.76
N THR A 108 5.43 -1.96 6.16
CA THR A 108 5.18 -2.49 7.51
C THR A 108 5.77 -1.58 8.58
N ALA A 109 7.03 -1.15 8.42
CA ALA A 109 7.68 -0.24 9.34
C ALA A 109 6.93 1.10 9.46
N ARG A 110 6.48 1.68 8.34
CA ARG A 110 5.73 2.93 8.33
C ARG A 110 4.39 2.80 9.06
N LEU A 111 3.64 1.73 8.80
CA LEU A 111 2.37 1.44 9.50
C LEU A 111 2.59 1.28 11.01
N SER A 112 3.66 0.59 11.42
CA SER A 112 3.99 0.41 12.84
C SER A 112 4.43 1.72 13.52
N MET A 113 5.10 2.63 12.81
CA MET A 113 5.64 3.87 13.36
C MET A 113 4.68 5.07 13.29
N SER A 114 3.65 5.06 12.43
CA SER A 114 2.86 6.25 12.06
C SER A 114 2.04 6.89 13.20
N LEU A 115 2.13 6.33 14.40
CA LEU A 115 1.33 6.75 15.55
C LEU A 115 2.14 7.58 16.56
N ASN A 116 3.47 7.64 16.43
CA ASN A 116 4.31 8.31 17.43
C ASN A 116 4.13 9.85 17.49
N ASN A 117 3.60 10.48 16.44
CA ASN A 117 3.41 11.94 16.34
C ASN A 117 2.00 12.37 15.87
N THR A 118 0.99 11.50 16.00
CA THR A 118 -0.40 11.83 15.64
C THR A 118 -1.30 11.80 16.88
N PRO A 119 -2.50 12.42 16.85
CA PRO A 119 -3.50 12.26 17.92
C PRO A 119 -3.90 10.80 18.21
N MET A 120 -3.49 9.88 17.34
CA MET A 120 -3.69 8.44 17.45
C MET A 120 -2.53 7.73 18.19
N ALA A 121 -1.59 8.49 18.79
CA ALA A 121 -0.52 7.96 19.62
C ALA A 121 -1.06 7.01 20.70
N GLY A 122 -0.57 5.76 20.69
CA GLY A 122 -0.99 4.70 21.60
C GLY A 122 -1.95 3.68 20.98
N THR A 123 -2.53 3.93 19.80
CA THR A 123 -3.10 2.83 19.01
C THR A 123 -1.96 1.97 18.47
N GLN A 124 -2.09 0.65 18.50
CA GLN A 124 -1.11 -0.26 17.90
C GLN A 124 -1.74 -0.82 16.62
N LEU A 125 -1.13 -0.51 15.48
CA LEU A 125 -1.48 -1.16 14.22
C LEU A 125 -0.75 -2.50 14.15
N ASN A 126 -1.52 -3.58 14.33
CA ASN A 126 -1.01 -4.92 14.10
C ASN A 126 -1.03 -5.22 12.61
N VAL A 127 0.14 -5.17 11.98
CA VAL A 127 0.30 -5.50 10.57
C VAL A 127 0.63 -6.99 10.45
N VAL A 128 -0.18 -7.71 9.69
CA VAL A 128 0.03 -9.14 9.42
C VAL A 128 0.34 -9.31 7.93
N SER A 129 1.36 -10.12 7.64
CA SER A 129 1.72 -10.54 6.29
C SER A 129 1.93 -12.05 6.26
N GLY A 130 1.73 -12.67 5.10
CA GLY A 130 1.77 -14.12 4.97
C GLY A 130 1.53 -14.59 3.55
N ASN A 131 1.54 -15.91 3.38
CA ASN A 131 1.31 -16.62 2.12
C ASN A 131 -0.19 -16.76 1.80
N PHE A 132 -0.91 -15.64 1.70
CA PHE A 132 -2.36 -15.64 1.46
C PHE A 132 -2.74 -15.89 -0.01
N VAL A 133 -1.79 -15.80 -0.93
CA VAL A 133 -1.99 -15.98 -2.37
C VAL A 133 -1.04 -17.06 -2.87
N ILE A 134 -1.58 -18.01 -3.62
CA ILE A 134 -0.84 -19.02 -4.38
C ILE A 134 -1.01 -18.66 -5.84
N ALA A 135 0.11 -18.47 -6.55
CA ALA A 135 0.11 -18.12 -7.96
C ALA A 135 0.44 -19.34 -8.83
N GLN A 136 0.11 -19.23 -10.11
CA GLN A 136 0.53 -20.16 -11.17
C GLN A 136 1.15 -19.32 -12.30
N PRO A 137 2.10 -19.88 -13.07
CA PRO A 137 2.63 -19.20 -14.24
C PRO A 137 1.51 -18.90 -15.23
N LEU A 138 1.59 -17.74 -15.89
CA LEU A 138 0.66 -17.38 -16.96
C LEU A 138 0.79 -18.34 -18.15
N GLY A 139 1.99 -18.87 -18.36
CA GLY A 139 2.36 -19.66 -19.53
C GLY A 139 2.55 -18.76 -20.75
N VAL A 140 2.47 -19.37 -21.92
CA VAL A 140 2.69 -18.69 -23.21
C VAL A 140 1.43 -17.92 -23.62
N ASP A 141 1.54 -16.60 -23.79
CA ASP A 141 0.49 -15.73 -24.32
C ASP A 141 0.92 -15.18 -25.70
N ASP A 142 0.10 -15.36 -26.74
CA ASP A 142 0.42 -14.97 -28.12
C ASP A 142 1.79 -15.49 -28.65
N GLY A 143 2.25 -16.66 -28.18
CA GLY A 143 3.56 -17.21 -28.55
C GLY A 143 4.74 -16.56 -27.83
N VAL A 144 4.48 -15.73 -26.83
CA VAL A 144 5.47 -15.13 -25.92
C VAL A 144 5.40 -15.85 -24.58
N ASP A 145 6.52 -16.44 -24.16
CA ASP A 145 6.71 -17.06 -22.83
C ASP A 145 7.19 -16.02 -21.80
#